data_AF-A0A5N6L542-F1
#
_entry.id   AF-A0A5N6L542-F1
#
_cell.length_a   1.000
_cell.length_b   1.000
_cell.length_c   1.000
_cell.angle_alpha   90.00
_cell.angle_beta   90.00
_cell.angle_gamma   90.00
#
_symmetry.space_group_name_H-M   'P 1'
#
loop_
_entity.id
_entity.type
_entity.pdbx_description
1 polymer ?
#
loop_
_entity_poly.entity_id
_entity_poly.type
_entity_poly.pdbx_seq_one_letter_code
_entity_poly.pdbx_strand_id
1 'polypeptide(L)' 'MKASITHLKAVAIEEGIYPKDYTMYPNYSISNTTAENLYGAKNAARLRRIKRAVDKDNIMGLAGGFSI' A
#
# COMPACT_ATOMS: atom_id res chain seq x y z
N MET A 1 -9.40 -1.53 15.28
CA MET A 1 -9.69 -1.08 13.90
C MET A 1 -9.28 -2.08 12.81
N LYS A 2 -8.04 -2.60 12.78
CA LYS A 2 -7.62 -3.54 11.71
C LYS A 2 -8.51 -4.77 11.57
N ALA A 3 -8.81 -5.48 12.66
CA ALA A 3 -9.67 -6.66 12.63
C ALA A 3 -11.05 -6.36 12.04
N SER A 4 -11.67 -5.23 12.42
CA SER A 4 -12.96 -4.78 11.88
C SER A 4 -12.88 -4.50 10.37
N ILE A 5 -11.84 -3.80 9.92
CA ILE A 5 -11.64 -3.51 8.48
C ILE A 5 -11.38 -4.79 7.68
N THR A 6 -10.58 -5.72 8.22
CA THR A 6 -10.35 -7.04 7.62
C THR A 6 -11.65 -7.82 7.47
N HIS A 7 -12.50 -7.82 8.50
CA HIS A 7 -13.79 -8.49 8.45
C HIS A 7 -14.73 -7.86 7.42
N LEU A 8 -14.88 -6.52 7.43
CA LEU A 8 -15.71 -5.81 6.44
C LEU A 8 -15.21 -6.03 5.00
N LYS A 9 -13.89 -6.06 4.79
CA LYS A 9 -13.30 -6.36 3.48
C LYS A 9 -13.63 -7.79 3.03
N ALA A 10 -13.59 -8.76 3.94
CA ALA A 10 -13.93 -10.15 3.61
C ALA A 10 -15.39 -10.28 3.16
N VAL A 11 -16.32 -9.68 3.91
CA VAL A 11 -17.75 -9.64 3.54
C VAL A 11 -17.95 -8.96 2.19
N ALA A 12 -17.31 -7.80 1.94
CA ALA A 12 -17.44 -7.10 0.67
C ALA A 12 -16.89 -7.89 -0.54
N ILE A 13 -15.88 -8.73 -0.34
CA ILE A 13 -15.38 -9.65 -1.38
C ILE A 13 -16.39 -10.77 -1.64
N GLU A 14 -16.96 -11.36 -0.59
CA GLU A 14 -17.97 -12.41 -0.69
C GLU A 14 -19.23 -11.93 -1.45
N GLU A 15 -19.67 -10.71 -1.15
CA GLU A 15 -20.79 -10.03 -1.83
C GLU A 15 -20.45 -9.56 -3.26
N GLY A 16 -19.21 -9.73 -3.74
CA GLY A 16 -18.78 -9.30 -5.07
C GLY A 16 -18.64 -7.78 -5.24
N ILE A 17 -18.75 -7.00 -4.17
CA ILE A 17 -18.64 -5.53 -4.16
C ILE A 17 -17.18 -5.10 -4.27
N TYR A 18 -16.26 -5.92 -3.75
CA TYR A 18 -14.84 -5.59 -3.68
C TYR A 18 -13.98 -6.64 -4.41
N PRO A 19 -13.18 -6.23 -5.43
CA PRO A 19 -12.29 -7.17 -6.11
C PRO A 19 -11.20 -7.69 -5.17
N LYS A 20 -11.00 -9.01 -5.13
CA LYS A 20 -10.01 -9.66 -4.25
C LYS A 20 -8.58 -9.13 -4.46
N ASP A 21 -8.23 -8.83 -5.71
CA ASP A 21 -6.88 -8.43 -6.11
C ASP A 21 -6.69 -6.91 -6.18
N TYR A 22 -7.60 -6.14 -5.59
CA TYR A 22 -7.51 -4.68 -5.60
C TYR A 22 -6.41 -4.17 -4.65
N THR A 23 -5.49 -3.38 -5.19
CA THR A 23 -4.47 -2.67 -4.41
C THR A 23 -5.09 -1.56 -3.58
N MET A 24 -4.63 -1.39 -2.36
CA MET A 24 -5.15 -0.38 -1.44
C MET A 24 -4.79 1.04 -1.91
N TYR A 25 -5.75 1.96 -1.88
CA TYR A 25 -5.48 3.35 -2.23
C TYR A 25 -4.74 4.05 -1.07
N PRO A 26 -3.58 4.69 -1.30
CA PRO A 26 -2.76 5.26 -0.24
C PRO A 26 -3.52 6.20 0.70
N ASN A 27 -4.38 7.07 0.17
CA ASN A 27 -5.08 8.09 0.99
C ASN A 27 -6.11 7.49 1.97
N TYR A 28 -6.50 6.22 1.82
CA TYR A 28 -7.39 5.51 2.75
C TYR A 28 -6.70 4.36 3.48
N SER A 29 -5.38 4.25 3.35
CA SER A 29 -4.62 3.13 3.89
C SER A 29 -4.10 3.45 5.30
N ILE A 30 -4.05 2.42 6.15
CA ILE A 30 -3.51 2.54 7.52
C ILE A 30 -1.99 2.63 7.45
N SER A 31 -1.35 3.45 8.27
CA SER A 31 0.08 3.82 8.23
C SER A 31 1.10 2.68 8.07
N ASN A 32 0.77 1.44 8.44
CA ASN A 32 1.63 0.26 8.26
C ASN A 32 1.24 -0.62 7.06
N THR A 33 0.50 -0.07 6.10
CA THR A 33 0.20 -0.74 4.82
C THR A 33 1.49 -0.84 4.01
N THR A 34 1.80 -2.03 3.52
CA THR A 34 3.03 -2.26 2.75
C THR A 34 2.90 -1.69 1.34
N ALA A 35 4.05 -1.34 0.74
CA ALA A 35 4.11 -0.93 -0.65
C ALA A 35 3.53 -1.94 -1.63
N GLU A 36 3.68 -3.24 -1.37
CA GLU A 36 3.07 -4.31 -2.14
C GLU A 36 1.54 -4.24 -2.14
N ASN A 37 0.94 -3.92 -0.98
CA ASN A 37 -0.50 -3.77 -0.89
C ASN A 37 -0.99 -2.51 -1.62
N LEU A 38 -0.17 -1.46 -1.67
CA LEU A 38 -0.51 -0.19 -2.34
C LEU A 38 -0.30 -0.22 -3.86
N TYR A 39 0.75 -0.87 -4.33
CA TYR A 39 1.21 -0.77 -5.71
C TYR A 39 1.34 -2.12 -6.43
N GLY A 40 1.21 -3.24 -5.71
CA GLY A 40 1.53 -4.58 -6.19
C GLY A 40 3.04 -4.86 -6.21
N ALA A 41 3.42 -6.14 -6.15
CA ALA A 41 4.82 -6.55 -6.03
C ALA A 41 5.74 -6.00 -7.14
N LYS A 42 5.27 -6.04 -8.40
CA LYS A 42 6.04 -5.56 -9.55
C LYS A 42 6.35 -4.08 -9.48
N ASN A 43 5.35 -3.26 -9.15
CA ASN A 43 5.54 -1.80 -9.10
C ASN A 43 6.25 -1.37 -7.83
N ALA A 44 6.00 -2.01 -6.69
CA ALA A 44 6.75 -1.76 -5.45
C ALA A 44 8.25 -1.97 -5.67
N ALA A 45 8.64 -3.07 -6.33
CA ALA A 45 10.04 -3.33 -6.69
C ALA A 45 10.63 -2.26 -7.63
N ARG A 46 9.84 -1.76 -8.59
CA ARG A 46 10.25 -0.67 -9.49
C ARG A 46 10.43 0.65 -8.74
N LEU A 47 9.49 1.01 -7.88
CA LEU A 47 9.54 2.23 -7.07
C LEU A 47 10.74 2.23 -6.12
N ARG A 48 11.09 1.10 -5.51
CA ARG A 48 12.35 0.95 -4.74
C ARG A 48 13.59 1.28 -5.55
N ARG A 49 13.65 0.82 -6.80
CA ARG A 49 14.78 1.13 -7.70
C ARG A 49 14.83 2.62 -8.01
N ILE A 50 13.67 3.24 -8.29
CA ILE A 50 13.57 4.68 -8.54
C ILE A 50 14.03 5.47 -7.30
N LYS A 51 13.50 5.16 -6.11
CA LYS A 51 13.88 5.83 -4.85
C LYS A 51 15.38 5.77 -4.63
N ARG A 52 16.02 4.60 -4.77
CA ARG A 52 17.48 4.46 -4.62
C ARG A 52 18.28 5.31 -5.62
N ALA A 53 17.73 5.57 -6.80
CA ALA A 53 18.38 6.39 -7.82
C ALA A 53 18.19 7.89 -7.58
N VAL A 54 17.04 8.32 -7.06
CA VAL A 54 16.67 9.75 -6.96
C VAL A 54 16.76 10.34 -5.55
N ASP A 55 16.63 9.51 -4.51
CA ASP A 55 16.56 9.91 -3.10
C ASP A 55 17.45 8.98 -2.27
N LYS A 56 18.75 8.95 -2.63
CA LYS A 56 19.76 8.04 -2.07
C LYS A 56 19.92 8.19 -0.56
N ASP A 57 19.84 9.42 -0.07
CA ASP A 57 20.00 9.76 1.35
C ASP A 57 18.66 9.77 2.10
N ASN A 58 17.57 9.33 1.44
CA ASN A 58 16.23 9.22 2.02
C ASN A 58 15.69 10.52 2.61
N ILE A 59 16.03 11.67 2.03
CA ILE A 59 15.56 13.00 2.47
C ILE A 59 14.04 13.07 2.35
N MET A 60 13.48 12.54 1.26
CA MET A 60 12.03 12.52 1.07
C MET A 60 11.32 11.58 2.05
N GLY A 61 12.04 10.66 2.70
CA GLY A 61 11.47 9.85 3.79
C GLY A 61 11.04 10.68 5.01
N LEU A 62 11.55 11.90 5.15
CA LEU A 62 11.18 12.84 6.23
C LEU A 62 9.86 13.57 5.95
N ALA A 63 9.37 13.53 4.72
CA ALA A 63 8.10 14.17 4.33
C ALA A 63 6.85 13.34 4.74
N GLY A 64 7.05 12.19 5.38
CA GLY A 64 5.97 11.27 5.76
C GLY A 64 5.53 10.35 4.63
N GLY A 65 4.34 9.76 4.77
CA GLY A 65 3.80 8.78 3.83
C GLY A 65 4.26 7.34 4.10
N PHE A 66 4.03 6.46 3.12
CA PHE A 66 4.33 5.03 3.25
C PHE A 66 5.78 4.72 2.90
N SER A 67 6.37 3.80 3.65
CA SER A 67 7.67 3.24 3.32
C SER A 67 7.62 2.42 2.02
N ILE A 68 8.67 2.57 1.19
CA ILE A 68 8.82 1.89 -0.09
C ILE A 68 10.13 1.13 -0.18
#